data_AF-A0A239K5S3-F1
#
_entry.id   AF-A0A239K5S3-F1
#
_cell.length_a   1.000
_cell.length_b   1.000
_cell.length_c   1.000
_cell.angle_alpha   90.00
_cell.angle_beta   90.00
_cell.angle_gamma   90.00
#
_symmetry.space_group_name_H-M   'P 1'
#
loop_
_entity.id
_entity.type
_entity.pdbx_description
1 polymer ?
#
loop_
_entity_poly.entity_id
_entity_poly.type
_entity_poly.pdbx_seq_one_letter_code
_entity_poly.pdbx_strand_id
1 'polypeptide(L)'
;MIVECKRLGLPTNPRWILNNNYVEHGVGRFVDPQWGYAKRFPSALMIGYWQTMDNEALLAEINDYLLAKGLPELALSGEGWKIASITQFSHTLVRTFPVSPFGLKHLWLDLRT
;
A
#
# COMPACT_ATOMS: atom_id res chain seq x y z
N MET A 1 7.14 10.55 -11.81
CA MET A 1 6.78 9.88 -10.55
C MET A 1 5.30 9.56 -10.60
N ILE A 2 4.92 8.32 -10.32
CA ILE A 2 3.53 7.88 -10.33
C ILE A 2 3.02 7.87 -8.89
N VAL A 3 1.80 8.37 -8.70
CA VAL A 3 1.11 8.38 -7.40
C VAL A 3 -0.21 7.64 -7.58
N GLU A 4 -0.48 6.67 -6.71
CA GLU A 4 -1.78 5.99 -6.60
C GLU A 4 -2.33 6.25 -5.19
N CYS A 5 -3.65 6.47 -5.08
CA CYS A 5 -4.29 6.79 -3.82
C CYS A 5 -5.47 5.85 -3.56
N LYS A 6 -5.64 5.42 -2.30
CA LYS A 6 -6.73 4.53 -1.87
C LYS A 6 -7.18 4.87 -0.45
N ARG A 7 -8.42 4.55 -0.12
CA ARG A 7 -8.95 4.61 1.24
C ARG A 7 -8.54 3.36 2.01
N LEU A 8 -8.34 3.50 3.32
CA LEU A 8 -7.94 2.45 4.26
C LEU A 8 -8.86 2.45 5.49
N GLY A 9 -9.02 1.26 6.09
CA GLY A 9 -9.83 1.03 7.28
C GLY A 9 -11.02 0.11 7.01
N LEU A 10 -12.03 0.19 7.88
CA LEU A 10 -13.22 -0.64 7.82
C LEU A 10 -14.01 -0.43 6.51
N PRO A 11 -14.54 -1.51 5.91
CA PRO A 11 -15.36 -1.41 4.72
C PRO A 11 -16.67 -0.65 5.00
N THR A 12 -17.02 0.29 4.12
CA THR A 12 -18.35 0.93 4.14
C THR A 12 -19.41 0.05 3.45
N ASN A 13 -18.99 -0.99 2.74
CA ASN A 13 -19.84 -1.96 2.06
C ASN A 13 -19.16 -3.34 2.15
N PRO A 14 -19.86 -4.43 2.55
CA PRO A 14 -19.26 -5.77 2.67
C PRO A 14 -18.61 -6.30 1.39
N ARG A 15 -19.05 -5.84 0.21
CA ARG A 15 -18.45 -6.21 -1.08
C ARG A 15 -17.22 -5.39 -1.44
N TRP A 16 -16.92 -4.34 -0.68
CA TRP A 16 -15.83 -3.41 -0.95
C TRP A 16 -14.91 -3.31 0.26
N ILE A 17 -14.00 -4.28 0.37
CA ILE A 17 -12.99 -4.35 1.42
C ILE A 17 -11.85 -3.39 1.06
N LEU A 18 -11.74 -2.29 1.80
CA LEU A 18 -10.81 -1.19 1.49
C LEU A 18 -9.35 -1.64 1.49
N ASN A 19 -8.97 -2.41 2.51
CA ASN A 19 -7.61 -2.90 2.72
C ASN A 19 -7.20 -3.90 1.62
N ASN A 20 -8.10 -4.82 1.25
CA ASN A 20 -7.88 -5.70 0.09
C ASN A 20 -7.75 -4.90 -1.21
N ASN A 21 -8.61 -3.91 -1.45
CA ASN A 21 -8.56 -3.06 -2.64
C ASN A 21 -7.28 -2.19 -2.69
N TYR A 22 -6.72 -1.81 -1.55
CA TYR A 22 -5.40 -1.16 -1.47
C TYR A 22 -4.30 -2.05 -2.02
N VAL A 23 -4.35 -3.35 -1.71
CA VAL A 23 -3.37 -4.34 -2.16
C VAL A 23 -3.64 -4.74 -3.61
N GLU A 24 -4.81 -5.28 -3.91
CA GLU A 24 -5.18 -5.83 -5.23
C GLU A 24 -5.11 -4.78 -6.34
N HIS A 25 -5.74 -3.63 -6.11
CA HIS A 25 -5.92 -2.60 -7.13
C HIS A 25 -5.04 -1.37 -6.89
N GLY A 26 -4.13 -1.44 -5.92
CA GLY A 26 -3.09 -0.44 -5.66
C GLY A 26 -1.71 -1.05 -5.88
N VAL A 27 -1.21 -1.81 -4.89
CA VAL A 27 0.12 -2.43 -4.93
C VAL A 27 0.27 -3.39 -6.11
N GLY A 28 -0.72 -4.26 -6.35
CA GLY A 28 -0.69 -5.28 -7.40
C GLY A 28 -0.46 -4.71 -8.79
N ARG A 29 -0.98 -3.51 -9.09
CA ARG A 29 -0.82 -2.85 -10.39
C ARG A 29 0.64 -2.50 -10.71
N PHE A 30 1.48 -2.33 -9.69
CA PHE A 30 2.91 -2.06 -9.87
C PHE A 30 3.72 -3.34 -10.15
N VAL A 31 3.17 -4.53 -9.93
CA VAL A 31 3.85 -5.82 -10.09
C VAL A 31 3.31 -6.60 -11.29
N ASP A 32 2.03 -6.44 -11.60
CA ASP A 32 1.36 -7.13 -12.70
C ASP A 32 1.72 -6.49 -14.06
N PRO A 33 2.31 -7.25 -15.00
CA PRO A 33 2.69 -6.74 -16.32
C PRO A 33 1.51 -6.26 -17.17
N GLN A 34 0.28 -6.74 -16.91
CA GLN A 34 -0.93 -6.31 -17.61
C GLN A 34 -1.21 -4.82 -17.36
N TRP A 35 -1.09 -4.38 -16.11
CA TRP A 35 -1.27 -2.97 -15.74
C TRP A 35 -0.01 -2.16 -16.03
N GLY A 36 1.16 -2.68 -15.64
CA GLY A 36 2.43 -2.06 -15.96
C GLY A 36 2.63 -0.68 -15.37
N TYR A 37 2.05 -0.40 -14.20
CA TYR A 37 2.20 0.90 -13.57
C TYR A 37 3.67 1.21 -13.33
N ALA A 38 4.06 2.46 -13.62
CA ALA A 38 5.42 2.93 -13.45
C ALA A 38 6.49 2.07 -14.16
N LYS A 39 6.14 1.43 -15.30
CA LYS A 39 7.03 0.56 -16.12
C LYS A 39 8.41 1.15 -16.47
N ARG A 40 8.56 2.48 -16.46
CA ARG A 40 9.81 3.19 -16.78
C ARG A 40 10.43 3.92 -15.59
N PHE A 41 9.90 3.72 -14.38
CA PHE A 41 10.38 4.38 -13.17
C PHE A 41 10.88 3.36 -12.14
N PRO A 42 11.94 3.71 -11.39
CA PRO A 42 12.47 2.86 -10.31
C PRO A 42 11.61 2.89 -9.04
N SER A 43 10.73 3.88 -8.93
CA SER A 43 9.86 4.03 -7.77
C SER A 43 8.54 4.74 -8.06
N ALA A 44 7.60 4.57 -7.13
CA ALA A 44 6.32 5.27 -7.08
C ALA A 44 5.89 5.53 -5.63
N LEU A 45 4.79 6.28 -5.49
CA LEU A 45 4.16 6.62 -4.23
C LEU A 45 2.76 6.01 -4.15
N MET A 46 2.44 5.43 -2.99
CA MET A 46 1.12 4.92 -2.66
C MET A 46 0.58 5.68 -1.44
N ILE A 47 -0.53 6.40 -1.60
CA ILE A 47 -1.16 7.14 -0.51
C ILE A 47 -2.35 6.34 0.02
N GLY A 48 -2.34 6.08 1.32
CA GLY A 48 -3.46 5.48 2.06
C GLY A 48 -4.17 6.53 2.90
N TYR A 49 -5.44 6.80 2.62
CA TYR A 49 -6.27 7.65 3.46
C TYR A 49 -6.92 6.80 4.55
N TRP A 50 -6.34 6.84 5.74
CA TRP A 50 -6.74 6.01 6.86
C TRP A 50 -7.86 6.66 7.66
N GLN A 51 -9.05 6.06 7.60
CA GLN A 51 -10.27 6.71 8.11
C GLN A 51 -10.84 6.06 9.37
N THR A 52 -10.55 4.78 9.59
CA THR A 52 -11.05 3.97 10.72
C THR A 52 -10.09 2.81 10.96
N MET A 53 -10.31 1.99 11.99
CA MET A 53 -9.46 0.85 12.38
C MET A 53 -8.21 1.28 13.17
N ASP A 54 -7.76 0.38 14.03
CA ASP A 54 -6.52 0.47 14.81
C ASP A 54 -5.27 0.24 13.92
N ASN A 55 -4.12 0.79 14.29
CA ASN A 55 -2.88 0.78 13.47
C ASN A 55 -2.41 -0.64 13.21
N GLU A 56 -2.27 -1.40 14.29
CA GLU A 56 -1.70 -2.73 14.27
C GLU A 56 -2.65 -3.66 13.52
N ALA A 57 -3.96 -3.53 13.78
CA ALA A 57 -4.97 -4.29 13.07
C ALA A 57 -5.01 -3.97 11.56
N LEU A 58 -4.91 -2.69 11.18
CA LEU A 58 -4.88 -2.27 9.78
C LEU A 58 -3.64 -2.78 9.05
N LEU A 59 -2.46 -2.65 9.68
CA LEU A 59 -1.21 -3.12 9.10
C LEU A 59 -1.21 -4.65 8.96
N ALA A 60 -1.66 -5.37 9.98
CA ALA A 60 -1.77 -6.83 9.95
C ALA A 60 -2.68 -7.29 8.80
N GLU A 61 -3.87 -6.71 8.66
CA GLU A 61 -4.81 -7.08 7.59
C GLU A 61 -4.25 -6.78 6.20
N ILE A 62 -3.56 -5.65 6.01
CA ILE A 62 -2.90 -5.32 4.73
C ILE A 62 -1.75 -6.29 4.45
N ASN A 63 -0.95 -6.64 5.45
CA ASN A 63 0.14 -7.61 5.30
C ASN A 63 -0.38 -9.01 4.98
N ASP A 64 -1.50 -9.44 5.58
CA ASP A 64 -2.16 -10.70 5.23
C ASP A 64 -2.55 -10.73 3.75
N TYR A 65 -3.13 -9.64 3.23
CA TYR A 65 -3.46 -9.52 1.81
C TYR A 65 -2.21 -9.49 0.91
N LEU A 66 -1.12 -8.84 1.34
CA LEU A 66 0.15 -8.84 0.60
C LEU A 66 0.74 -10.24 0.51
N LEU A 67 0.82 -10.94 1.65
CA LEU A 67 1.36 -12.30 1.74
C LEU A 67 0.51 -13.30 0.95
N ALA A 68 -0.82 -13.17 0.98
CA ALA A 68 -1.71 -13.99 0.17
C ALA A 68 -1.45 -13.84 -1.35
N LYS A 69 -0.85 -12.72 -1.78
CA LYS A 69 -0.41 -12.48 -3.16
C LYS A 69 1.06 -12.82 -3.42
N GLY A 70 1.78 -13.33 -2.43
CA GLY A 70 3.22 -13.55 -2.52
C GLY A 70 4.04 -12.25 -2.59
N LEU A 71 3.49 -11.15 -2.10
CA LEU A 71 4.18 -9.86 -1.98
C LEU A 71 4.78 -9.71 -0.57
N PRO A 72 5.92 -9.01 -0.43
CA PRO A 72 6.51 -8.78 0.88
C PRO A 72 5.63 -7.85 1.73
N GLU A 73 5.80 -7.95 3.04
CA GLU A 73 5.13 -7.09 4.00
C GLU A 73 5.60 -5.63 3.92
N LEU A 74 4.77 -4.71 4.41
CA LEU A 74 5.18 -3.31 4.56
C LEU A 74 6.12 -3.16 5.75
N ALA A 75 7.25 -2.48 5.54
CA ALA A 75 8.17 -2.13 6.60
C ALA A 75 7.95 -0.68 7.04
N LEU A 76 7.67 -0.46 8.33
CA LEU A 76 7.60 0.90 8.88
C LEU A 76 8.92 1.63 8.61
N SER A 77 8.80 2.86 8.10
CA SER A 77 9.93 3.73 7.80
C SER A 77 9.96 4.92 8.75
N GLY A 78 11.13 5.27 9.27
CA GLY A 78 11.33 6.45 10.10
C GLY A 78 10.97 6.23 11.58
N GLU A 79 10.34 7.23 12.20
CA GLU A 79 10.11 7.33 13.65
C GLU A 79 8.93 6.47 14.18
N GLY A 80 8.34 5.63 13.34
CA GLY A 80 7.20 4.80 13.70
C GLY A 80 5.84 5.43 13.33
N TRP A 81 4.78 4.97 14.00
CA TRP A 81 3.42 5.45 13.80
C TRP A 81 3.26 6.91 14.22
N LYS A 82 2.52 7.68 13.41
CA LYS A 82 2.18 9.07 13.70
C LYS A 82 0.67 9.27 13.69
N ILE A 83 0.12 9.62 14.85
CA ILE A 83 -1.31 9.91 15.04
C ILE A 83 -1.64 11.26 14.40
N ALA A 84 -2.80 11.34 13.73
CA ALA A 84 -3.28 12.55 13.05
C ALA A 84 -2.23 13.16 12.10
N SER A 85 -1.39 12.32 11.52
CA SER A 85 -0.26 12.71 10.68
C SER A 85 0.03 11.62 9.64
N ILE A 86 1.21 11.68 9.02
CA ILE A 86 1.62 10.74 7.98
C ILE A 86 2.57 9.70 8.57
N THR A 87 2.13 8.44 8.55
CA THR A 87 3.01 7.28 8.78
C THR A 87 3.60 6.82 7.45
N GLN A 88 4.91 6.54 7.42
CA GLN A 88 5.60 6.12 6.20
C GLN A 88 5.96 4.64 6.25
N PHE A 89 5.82 3.95 5.11
CA PHE A 89 6.32 2.59 4.95
C PHE A 89 7.15 2.48 3.67
N SER A 90 8.11 1.57 3.69
CA SER A 90 8.91 1.17 2.53
C SER A 90 8.47 -0.21 2.07
N HIS A 91 8.53 -0.42 0.77
CA HIS A 91 8.15 -1.67 0.15
C HIS A 91 9.00 -1.90 -1.10
N THR A 92 9.68 -3.05 -1.14
CA THR A 92 10.52 -3.44 -2.28
C THR A 92 9.84 -4.58 -3.03
N LEU A 93 9.48 -4.33 -4.28
CA LEU A 93 8.72 -5.25 -5.12
C LEU A 93 9.62 -5.88 -6.18
N VAL A 94 9.51 -7.21 -6.34
CA VAL A 94 10.12 -7.93 -7.46
C VAL A 94 9.12 -7.99 -8.61
N ARG A 95 9.55 -7.50 -9.78
CA ARG A 95 8.73 -7.46 -11.01
C ARG A 95 9.31 -8.41 -12.05
N THR A 96 8.44 -8.99 -12.87
CA THR A 96 8.80 -9.84 -14.02
C THR A 96 9.12 -9.02 -15.28
N PHE A 97 8.98 -7.70 -15.21
CA PHE A 97 9.27 -6.75 -16.28
C PHE A 97 10.33 -5.72 -15.86
N PRO A 98 10.94 -5.00 -16.83
CA PRO A 98 12.06 -4.12 -16.57
C PRO A 98 11.83 -3.05 -15.49
N VAL A 99 12.97 -2.68 -14.90
CA VAL A 99 13.13 -1.94 -13.65
C VAL A 99 12.67 -2.77 -12.46
N SER A 100 13.55 -3.67 -11.98
CA SER A 100 13.29 -4.54 -10.83
C SER A 100 14.63 -4.73 -10.11
N PRO A 101 14.71 -4.55 -8.78
CA PRO A 101 13.62 -4.31 -7.84
C PRO A 101 12.98 -2.91 -8.00
N PHE A 102 11.74 -2.77 -7.54
CA PHE A 102 10.99 -1.52 -7.57
C PHE A 102 10.66 -1.02 -6.17
N GLY A 103 10.91 0.26 -5.92
CA GLY A 103 10.59 0.90 -4.65
C GLY A 103 9.19 1.50 -4.66
N LEU A 104 8.29 0.97 -3.83
CA LEU A 104 7.01 1.60 -3.55
C LEU A 104 7.06 2.24 -2.16
N LYS A 105 6.96 3.57 -2.12
CA LYS A 105 6.88 4.30 -0.84
C LYS A 105 5.43 4.47 -0.48
N HIS A 106 5.06 4.18 0.75
CA HIS A 106 3.69 4.31 1.24
C HIS A 106 3.60 5.48 2.22
N LEU A 107 2.60 6.35 2.03
CA LEU A 107 2.25 7.41 2.97
C LEU A 107 0.82 7.18 3.45
N TRP A 108 0.66 6.80 4.71
CA TRP A 108 -0.65 6.62 5.31
C TRP A 108 -0.99 7.88 6.09
N LEU A 109 -1.96 8.63 5.57
CA LEU A 109 -2.48 9.83 6.19
C LEU A 109 -3.60 9.43 7.16
N ASP A 110 -3.37 9.66 8.44
CA ASP A 110 -4.37 9.44 9.48
C ASP A 110 -5.42 10.56 9.47
N LEU A 111 -6.65 10.19 9.12
CA LEU A 111 -7.83 11.04 9.06
C LEU A 111 -8.87 10.64 10.11
N ARG A 112 -8.51 9.78 11.06
CA ARG A 112 -9.39 9.43 12.19
C ARG A 112 -9.44 10.66 13.11
N THR A 113 -10.64 11.19 13.32
CA THR A 113 -10.93 12.29 14.25
C THR A 113 -11.40 11.75 15.58
#